data_AF-A0A6N6P9G6-F1
#
_entry.id   AF-A0A6N6P9G6-F1
#
_cell.length_a   1.000
_cell.length_b   1.000
_cell.length_c   1.000
_cell.angle_alpha   90.00
_cell.angle_beta   90.00
_cell.angle_gamma   90.00
#
_symmetry.space_group_name_H-M   'P 1'
#
loop_
_entity.id
_entity.type
_entity.pdbx_description
1 polymer ?
#
loop_
_entity_poly.entity_id
_entity_poly.type
_entity_poly.pdbx_seq_one_letter_code
_entity_poly.pdbx_strand_id
1 'polypeptide(L)'
;MNATQPQSASRCGKTVAGNYPTNRRLAGTVLSALAMACAAAAAAEITPSPSFHAWAKTPPMGWNSYDSWGIVVPEKEVKANADYMASKLAKYGWEYVVVDIQWYESSAKDMFCPANPVIVMDEFGRPQPTPNRHPSAAGGKGFKPLADYVHAKGLKFGLHIMRGIPKPAVEKNLPIANSTWHAADAADKTRPCAWCPDMWGVDTTKPAGQAWYDALYQMFADWGVDFVKCDDLSAPYQSGEVEAIRKAIDKTGRVMLLSTSPGATPLEQGAHVAANANLWRISGDFWDDWKALKEQFERVDHWTQFRGSGHWPDADMLPIGTLRMWTGGEKTKFTRDEQITMMTLWSIARSPLMIGGQMPLNDAFTESLLTNGEVLGVNQASANNRQLYRNGDQLAWVAEVPGSKDKYLAVFNARDQRVLDESRAVFKSAVVTRNTPGQAVDIDLDVTGAKKLWLVVDSTADGSAMDHADWAEPRLLGTQGETKLTDLQWVSASSGWESVKVNKSISGGNILIDDKQAAYGLGTHAPSTIVYDLPAGTTRFKVKAGLDQGGTRQAGGATVRFLVYTVDPMVGSDAPAMAIPVKLTELGFQGPCQVRDLWKQQSVGEFTGTFAPLIPWHGAGFFRISSK
;
A
#
# COMPACT_ATOMS: atom_id res chain seq x y z
N MET A 1 20.31 33.75 -36.58
CA MET A 1 20.18 33.91 -38.04
C MET A 1 19.36 32.73 -38.56
N ASN A 2 18.21 33.04 -39.17
CA ASN A 2 17.41 32.33 -40.20
C ASN A 2 17.73 30.84 -40.47
N ALA A 3 16.80 29.94 -40.74
CA ALA A 3 15.35 29.95 -41.00
C ALA A 3 14.98 28.48 -41.26
N THR A 4 14.02 27.88 -40.53
CA THR A 4 12.67 27.50 -41.01
C THR A 4 12.60 26.83 -42.40
N GLN A 5 12.15 25.56 -42.42
CA GLN A 5 10.85 25.11 -43.00
C GLN A 5 10.98 24.57 -44.44
N PRO A 6 9.93 23.98 -45.08
CA PRO A 6 8.59 23.60 -44.59
C PRO A 6 8.03 22.23 -45.06
N GLN A 7 6.91 21.83 -44.42
CA GLN A 7 5.57 21.42 -44.94
C GLN A 7 5.48 20.44 -46.14
N SER A 8 4.43 19.64 -46.40
CA SER A 8 2.97 19.76 -46.25
C SER A 8 2.40 18.37 -46.63
N ALA A 9 1.43 17.82 -45.91
CA ALA A 9 -0.02 17.88 -46.18
C ALA A 9 -0.56 17.07 -47.38
N SER A 10 -1.43 16.10 -47.02
CA SER A 10 -2.81 15.96 -47.51
C SER A 10 -3.17 14.97 -48.65
N ARG A 11 -4.28 14.28 -48.36
CA ARG A 11 -5.42 13.89 -49.23
C ARG A 11 -5.33 12.63 -50.10
N CYS A 12 -5.94 11.56 -49.54
CA CYS A 12 -7.23 10.96 -49.93
C CYS A 12 -7.70 11.11 -51.40
N GLY A 13 -8.00 9.98 -52.05
CA GLY A 13 -8.80 9.96 -53.27
C GLY A 13 -9.01 8.62 -53.99
N LYS A 14 -10.14 7.97 -53.69
CA LYS A 14 -11.11 7.34 -54.62
C LYS A 14 -10.79 6.05 -55.41
N THR A 15 -11.51 4.98 -55.01
CA THR A 15 -12.45 4.12 -55.79
C THR A 15 -12.28 3.94 -57.31
N VAL A 16 -12.47 2.71 -57.83
CA VAL A 16 -13.72 2.21 -58.46
C VAL A 16 -13.54 0.74 -58.91
N ALA A 17 -14.64 -0.01 -58.84
CA ALA A 17 -14.81 -1.45 -59.06
C ALA A 17 -15.09 -1.86 -60.52
N GLY A 18 -15.08 -3.18 -60.79
CA GLY A 18 -16.01 -3.79 -61.76
C GLY A 18 -15.49 -5.01 -62.54
N ASN A 19 -15.99 -6.21 -62.19
CA ASN A 19 -16.87 -7.05 -63.05
C ASN A 19 -16.68 -8.58 -62.90
N TYR A 20 -17.82 -9.25 -62.69
CA TYR A 20 -18.11 -10.68 -62.60
C TYR A 20 -18.71 -11.19 -63.97
N PRO A 21 -19.20 -12.45 -64.12
CA PRO A 21 -18.47 -13.68 -64.48
C PRO A 21 -19.17 -14.42 -65.67
N THR A 22 -18.82 -15.67 -65.98
CA THR A 22 -19.78 -16.63 -66.61
C THR A 22 -19.39 -18.11 -66.38
N ASN A 23 -20.32 -18.87 -65.78
CA ASN A 23 -20.86 -20.21 -66.13
C ASN A 23 -19.90 -21.37 -66.56
N ARG A 24 -20.04 -22.65 -66.19
CA ARG A 24 -21.20 -23.48 -65.78
C ARG A 24 -20.73 -24.88 -65.29
N ARG A 25 -21.45 -25.39 -64.28
CA ARG A 25 -21.70 -26.77 -63.73
C ARG A 25 -21.12 -28.04 -64.39
N LEU A 26 -20.71 -29.02 -63.55
CA LEU A 26 -21.22 -30.43 -63.40
C LEU A 26 -20.23 -31.21 -62.49
N ALA A 27 -20.60 -31.60 -61.26
CA ALA A 27 -21.18 -32.88 -60.81
C ALA A 27 -20.15 -33.99 -60.49
N GLY A 28 -20.26 -34.60 -59.29
CA GLY A 28 -19.76 -35.96 -59.02
C GLY A 28 -18.85 -36.19 -57.79
N THR A 29 -19.49 -36.38 -56.63
CA THR A 29 -19.25 -37.35 -55.54
C THR A 29 -17.83 -37.71 -55.01
N VAL A 30 -17.77 -37.66 -53.68
CA VAL A 30 -16.76 -38.00 -52.67
C VAL A 30 -16.43 -39.50 -52.58
N LEU A 31 -15.14 -39.87 -52.42
CA LEU A 31 -14.61 -40.75 -51.35
C LEU A 31 -13.06 -40.84 -51.30
N SER A 32 -12.51 -40.57 -50.10
CA SER A 32 -11.36 -41.21 -49.40
C SER A 32 -9.89 -41.01 -49.82
N ALA A 33 -9.12 -40.29 -48.97
CA ALA A 33 -7.87 -40.70 -48.28
C ALA A 33 -7.18 -39.45 -47.65
N LEU A 34 -7.47 -39.10 -46.39
CA LEU A 34 -6.71 -39.38 -45.16
C LEU A 34 -5.23 -38.93 -45.08
N ALA A 35 -5.00 -38.07 -44.08
CA ALA A 35 -3.87 -38.01 -43.14
C ALA A 35 -2.50 -37.45 -43.60
N MET A 36 -2.26 -36.17 -43.31
CA MET A 36 -1.24 -35.69 -42.34
C MET A 36 -1.13 -34.17 -42.43
N ALA A 37 -1.76 -33.47 -41.49
CA ALA A 37 -1.38 -32.10 -41.15
C ALA A 37 -1.36 -32.02 -39.64
N CYS A 38 -0.15 -32.08 -39.09
CA CYS A 38 0.13 -32.00 -37.65
C CYS A 38 -0.45 -30.72 -37.07
N ALA A 39 -1.56 -30.83 -36.35
CA ALA A 39 -1.95 -29.83 -35.36
C ALA A 39 -1.12 -30.08 -34.10
N ALA A 40 0.06 -29.47 -34.02
CA ALA A 40 0.74 -29.30 -32.75
C ALA A 40 0.00 -28.20 -31.97
N ALA A 41 -1.10 -28.59 -31.30
CA ALA A 41 -1.58 -27.81 -30.17
C ALA A 41 -0.48 -27.89 -29.11
N ALA A 42 0.17 -26.78 -28.81
CA ALA A 42 1.05 -26.68 -27.66
C ALA A 42 0.20 -26.94 -26.41
N ALA A 43 0.23 -28.17 -25.90
CA ALA A 43 -0.12 -28.43 -24.54
C ALA A 43 0.87 -27.62 -23.69
N ALA A 44 0.39 -26.55 -23.05
CA ALA A 44 1.15 -25.93 -21.98
C ALA A 44 1.47 -27.04 -20.99
N GLU A 45 2.75 -27.38 -20.83
CA GLU A 45 3.18 -28.28 -19.78
C GLU A 45 2.67 -27.70 -18.47
N ILE A 46 1.77 -28.42 -17.79
CA ILE A 46 1.34 -28.08 -16.44
C ILE A 46 2.56 -28.38 -15.57
N THR A 47 3.44 -27.40 -15.40
CA THR A 47 4.52 -27.48 -14.41
C THR A 47 3.86 -27.76 -13.06
N PRO A 48 4.23 -28.84 -12.35
CA PRO A 48 3.67 -29.12 -11.04
C PRO A 48 3.84 -27.90 -10.14
N SER A 49 2.79 -27.51 -9.42
CA SER A 49 2.91 -26.45 -8.40
C SER A 49 4.05 -26.80 -7.43
N PRO A 50 4.93 -25.84 -7.10
CA PRO A 50 5.96 -26.03 -6.09
C PRO A 50 5.40 -26.65 -4.80
N SER A 51 6.11 -27.61 -4.21
CA SER A 51 5.65 -28.34 -3.03
C SER A 51 5.32 -27.41 -1.84
N PHE A 52 6.01 -26.27 -1.73
CA PHE A 52 5.81 -25.29 -0.66
C PHE A 52 4.48 -24.52 -0.77
N HIS A 53 3.79 -24.54 -1.92
CA HIS A 53 2.44 -23.97 -2.04
C HIS A 53 1.45 -24.67 -1.11
N ALA A 54 1.66 -25.97 -0.83
CA ALA A 54 0.82 -26.73 0.09
C ALA A 54 0.92 -26.24 1.56
N TRP A 55 1.92 -25.43 1.91
CA TRP A 55 2.15 -24.94 3.26
C TRP A 55 1.26 -23.73 3.61
N ALA A 56 0.75 -23.01 2.61
CA ALA A 56 -0.09 -21.82 2.77
C ALA A 56 -1.35 -21.92 1.89
N LYS A 57 -2.12 -23.01 2.03
CA LYS A 57 -3.32 -23.27 1.20
C LYS A 57 -4.37 -22.17 1.27
N THR A 58 -4.39 -21.41 2.35
CA THR A 58 -5.17 -20.19 2.55
C THR A 58 -4.23 -19.03 2.89
N PRO A 59 -4.67 -17.77 2.72
CA PRO A 59 -3.86 -16.61 3.10
C PRO A 59 -3.50 -16.71 4.60
N PRO A 60 -2.23 -16.59 4.98
CA PRO A 60 -1.81 -16.61 6.37
C PRO A 60 -2.49 -15.52 7.20
N MET A 61 -2.87 -15.88 8.43
CA MET A 61 -3.48 -14.98 9.41
C MET A 61 -2.62 -14.94 10.68
N GLY A 62 -2.26 -13.75 11.13
CA GLY A 62 -1.36 -13.60 12.28
C GLY A 62 -1.24 -12.18 12.80
N TRP A 63 -0.21 -11.96 13.59
CA TRP A 63 0.20 -10.69 14.18
C TRP A 63 1.64 -10.42 13.80
N ASN A 64 1.96 -9.16 13.53
CA ASN A 64 3.30 -8.68 13.29
C ASN A 64 3.60 -7.47 14.18
N SER A 65 4.80 -7.42 14.75
CA SER A 65 5.15 -6.39 15.73
C SER A 65 5.42 -4.99 15.15
N TYR A 66 5.53 -4.79 13.84
CA TYR A 66 6.04 -3.54 13.27
C TYR A 66 5.16 -2.32 13.56
N ASP A 67 3.87 -2.35 13.25
CA ASP A 67 3.05 -1.13 13.41
C ASP A 67 2.88 -0.71 14.87
N SER A 68 2.96 -1.68 15.79
CA SER A 68 2.90 -1.44 17.23
C SER A 68 4.26 -1.11 17.83
N TRP A 69 5.31 -1.85 17.53
CA TRP A 69 6.60 -1.75 18.25
C TRP A 69 7.79 -1.36 17.37
N GLY A 70 7.59 -1.14 16.08
CA GLY A 70 8.64 -0.85 15.12
C GLY A 70 9.74 -1.91 15.24
N ILE A 71 10.95 -1.45 15.48
CA ILE A 71 12.15 -2.29 15.59
C ILE A 71 12.51 -2.64 17.05
N VAL A 72 11.69 -2.26 18.04
CA VAL A 72 12.03 -2.32 19.48
C VAL A 72 11.15 -3.26 20.31
N VAL A 73 10.44 -4.20 19.69
CA VAL A 73 9.53 -5.10 20.42
C VAL A 73 10.24 -5.89 21.53
N PRO A 74 9.77 -5.85 22.79
CA PRO A 74 10.30 -6.70 23.85
C PRO A 74 9.61 -8.07 23.88
N GLU A 75 10.33 -9.12 24.30
CA GLU A 75 9.83 -10.49 24.37
C GLU A 75 8.53 -10.63 25.17
N LYS A 76 8.38 -9.88 26.28
CA LYS A 76 7.16 -9.90 27.08
C LYS A 76 5.92 -9.49 26.27
N GLU A 77 6.08 -8.59 25.31
CA GLU A 77 4.98 -8.09 24.47
C GLU A 77 4.67 -9.08 23.35
N VAL A 78 5.68 -9.74 22.79
CA VAL A 78 5.48 -10.87 21.87
C VAL A 78 4.65 -11.97 22.57
N LYS A 79 5.01 -12.31 23.81
CA LYS A 79 4.27 -13.31 24.61
C LYS A 79 2.84 -12.87 24.92
N ALA A 80 2.63 -11.59 25.28
CA ALA A 80 1.30 -11.06 25.54
C ALA A 80 0.39 -11.10 24.31
N ASN A 81 0.92 -10.79 23.12
CA ASN A 81 0.19 -10.93 21.86
C ASN A 81 -0.09 -12.40 21.51
N ALA A 82 0.87 -13.31 21.74
CA ALA A 82 0.65 -14.75 21.58
C ALA A 82 -0.44 -15.29 22.54
N ASP A 83 -0.45 -14.86 23.81
CA ASP A 83 -1.48 -15.21 24.79
C ASP A 83 -2.86 -14.72 24.36
N TYR A 84 -2.95 -13.47 23.89
CA TYR A 84 -4.20 -12.92 23.37
C TYR A 84 -4.68 -13.71 22.14
N MET A 85 -3.81 -13.96 21.17
CA MET A 85 -4.16 -14.72 19.96
C MET A 85 -4.65 -16.13 20.31
N ALA A 86 -3.93 -16.86 21.15
CA ALA A 86 -4.30 -18.21 21.55
C ALA A 86 -5.66 -18.26 22.24
N SER A 87 -5.96 -17.27 23.10
CA SER A 87 -7.20 -17.26 23.88
C SER A 87 -8.42 -16.71 23.13
N LYS A 88 -8.21 -15.81 22.15
CA LYS A 88 -9.31 -15.07 21.50
C LYS A 88 -9.47 -15.39 20.01
N LEU A 89 -8.36 -15.50 19.30
CA LEU A 89 -8.33 -15.43 17.84
C LEU A 89 -8.03 -16.78 17.17
N ALA A 90 -7.30 -17.68 17.82
CA ALA A 90 -6.87 -18.96 17.23
C ALA A 90 -8.04 -19.81 16.70
N LYS A 91 -9.19 -19.80 17.40
CA LYS A 91 -10.41 -20.49 16.97
C LYS A 91 -11.00 -19.97 15.64
N TYR A 92 -10.59 -18.78 15.20
CA TYR A 92 -10.98 -18.17 13.92
C TYR A 92 -9.88 -18.28 12.85
N GLY A 93 -8.78 -18.98 13.12
CA GLY A 93 -7.70 -19.26 12.16
C GLY A 93 -6.45 -18.38 12.29
N TRP A 94 -6.41 -17.43 13.23
CA TRP A 94 -5.21 -16.62 13.48
C TRP A 94 -4.13 -17.45 14.18
N GLU A 95 -2.96 -17.60 13.56
CA GLU A 95 -1.95 -18.54 14.07
C GLU A 95 -0.50 -18.04 14.06
N TYR A 96 -0.13 -17.04 13.25
CA TYR A 96 1.28 -16.59 13.16
C TYR A 96 1.59 -15.46 14.14
N VAL A 97 2.67 -15.58 14.92
CA VAL A 97 3.24 -14.52 15.78
C VAL A 97 4.61 -14.13 15.23
N VAL A 98 4.70 -12.98 14.55
CA VAL A 98 5.88 -12.55 13.80
C VAL A 98 6.60 -11.41 14.52
N VAL A 99 7.86 -11.66 14.90
CA VAL A 99 8.78 -10.62 15.42
C VAL A 99 9.41 -9.90 14.24
N ASP A 100 9.09 -8.62 14.05
CA ASP A 100 9.57 -7.84 12.91
C ASP A 100 11.03 -7.35 13.09
N ILE A 101 11.47 -6.49 12.17
CA ILE A 101 12.86 -6.16 11.86
C ILE A 101 13.74 -5.82 13.08
N GLN A 102 15.03 -6.08 12.91
CA GLN A 102 16.10 -5.63 13.80
C GLN A 102 16.02 -6.18 15.22
N TRP A 103 15.38 -7.32 15.48
CA TRP A 103 15.48 -8.07 16.75
C TRP A 103 16.92 -8.41 17.18
N TYR A 104 17.88 -8.32 16.25
CA TYR A 104 19.31 -8.51 16.45
C TYR A 104 20.10 -7.22 16.74
N GLU A 105 19.47 -6.05 16.72
CA GLU A 105 20.12 -4.76 16.94
C GLU A 105 19.95 -4.31 18.40
N SER A 106 21.04 -4.05 19.12
CA SER A 106 20.99 -3.85 20.59
C SER A 106 20.85 -2.40 21.05
N SER A 107 20.99 -1.43 20.14
CA SER A 107 21.02 0.01 20.44
C SER A 107 19.73 0.77 20.06
N ALA A 108 18.78 0.14 19.38
CA ALA A 108 17.57 0.71 18.84
C ALA A 108 16.69 1.32 19.93
N LYS A 109 16.13 2.51 19.64
CA LYS A 109 15.32 3.29 20.60
C LYS A 109 13.98 3.75 20.04
N ASP A 110 13.83 3.78 18.73
CA ASP A 110 12.62 4.19 18.02
C ASP A 110 12.37 3.22 16.86
N MET A 111 11.61 3.62 15.83
CA MET A 111 11.28 2.76 14.68
C MET A 111 12.30 2.79 13.53
N PHE A 112 13.35 3.61 13.61
CA PHE A 112 14.26 3.83 12.49
C PHE A 112 15.56 3.04 12.65
N CYS A 113 16.03 2.41 11.56
CA CYS A 113 17.33 1.73 11.57
C CYS A 113 18.43 2.71 12.01
N PRO A 114 19.21 2.41 13.06
CA PRO A 114 20.30 3.27 13.50
C PRO A 114 21.35 3.42 12.40
N ALA A 115 21.93 4.62 12.25
CA ALA A 115 23.01 4.84 11.28
C ALA A 115 24.25 3.98 11.56
N ASN A 116 24.49 3.64 12.84
CA ASN A 116 25.59 2.80 13.31
C ASN A 116 25.03 1.67 14.20
N PRO A 117 24.48 0.60 13.60
CA PRO A 117 23.81 -0.47 14.34
C PRO A 117 24.83 -1.33 15.10
N VAL A 118 24.45 -1.78 16.30
CA VAL A 118 25.18 -2.77 17.10
C VAL A 118 24.49 -4.13 16.91
N ILE A 119 24.86 -4.80 15.82
CA ILE A 119 24.32 -6.11 15.42
C ILE A 119 24.91 -7.21 16.31
N VAL A 120 24.05 -7.90 17.04
CA VAL A 120 24.39 -9.10 17.81
C VAL A 120 24.44 -10.29 16.84
N MET A 121 25.54 -11.04 16.85
CA MET A 121 25.78 -12.18 15.96
C MET A 121 26.42 -13.34 16.73
N ASP A 122 26.27 -14.56 16.22
CA ASP A 122 27.06 -15.70 16.67
C ASP A 122 28.48 -15.70 16.06
N GLU A 123 29.28 -16.71 16.40
CA GLU A 123 30.65 -16.88 15.90
C GLU A 123 30.73 -17.10 14.38
N PHE A 124 29.61 -17.41 13.73
CA PHE A 124 29.48 -17.59 12.28
C PHE A 124 28.93 -16.35 11.56
N GLY A 125 28.74 -15.25 12.29
CA GLY A 125 28.23 -13.99 11.75
C GLY A 125 26.72 -13.96 11.52
N ARG A 126 25.96 -14.97 11.97
CA ARG A 126 24.50 -15.02 11.83
C ARG A 126 23.84 -14.15 12.91
N PRO A 127 22.88 -13.27 12.56
CA PRO A 127 22.20 -12.42 13.54
C PRO A 127 21.55 -13.20 14.69
N GLN A 128 21.66 -12.69 15.91
CA GLN A 128 21.12 -13.29 17.14
C GLN A 128 20.20 -12.31 17.88
N PRO A 129 19.13 -12.77 18.54
CA PRO A 129 18.24 -11.90 19.30
C PRO A 129 18.96 -11.20 20.43
N THR A 130 18.68 -9.91 20.61
CA THR A 130 19.39 -9.12 21.60
C THR A 130 18.90 -9.49 23.01
N PRO A 131 19.76 -9.92 23.94
CA PRO A 131 19.30 -10.38 25.25
C PRO A 131 18.64 -9.29 26.11
N ASN A 132 18.91 -8.01 25.83
CA ASN A 132 18.24 -6.89 26.51
C ASN A 132 16.75 -6.77 26.16
N ARG A 133 16.32 -7.21 24.97
CA ARG A 133 14.91 -7.22 24.54
C ARG A 133 14.30 -8.61 24.56
N HIS A 134 15.13 -9.63 24.34
CA HIS A 134 14.76 -11.04 24.34
C HIS A 134 15.59 -11.84 25.35
N PRO A 135 15.33 -11.69 26.66
CA PRO A 135 16.12 -12.32 27.71
C PRO A 135 16.21 -13.85 27.60
N SER A 136 15.20 -14.51 27.04
CA SER A 136 15.23 -15.96 26.87
C SER A 136 16.26 -16.44 25.84
N ALA A 137 16.73 -15.55 24.95
CA ALA A 137 17.76 -15.84 23.97
C ALA A 137 19.19 -15.89 24.56
N ALA A 138 19.36 -15.44 25.81
CA ALA A 138 20.66 -15.43 26.48
C ALA A 138 21.33 -16.81 26.52
N GLY A 139 22.65 -16.82 26.41
CA GLY A 139 23.46 -18.05 26.41
C GLY A 139 23.37 -18.85 25.10
N GLY A 140 23.22 -18.16 23.95
CA GLY A 140 23.24 -18.79 22.63
C GLY A 140 21.99 -19.60 22.27
N LYS A 141 20.88 -19.36 22.98
CA LYS A 141 19.62 -20.10 22.75
C LYS A 141 18.82 -19.57 21.56
N GLY A 142 19.15 -18.37 21.09
CA GLY A 142 18.44 -17.70 20.02
C GLY A 142 16.95 -17.59 20.29
N PHE A 143 16.12 -17.69 19.25
CA PHE A 143 14.67 -17.63 19.42
C PHE A 143 14.02 -18.94 19.83
N LYS A 144 14.76 -20.05 19.97
CA LYS A 144 14.16 -21.35 20.28
C LYS A 144 13.23 -21.32 21.50
N PRO A 145 13.59 -20.71 22.65
CA PRO A 145 12.68 -20.66 23.80
C PRO A 145 11.39 -19.86 23.56
N LEU A 146 11.46 -18.81 22.74
CA LEU A 146 10.28 -18.01 22.38
C LEU A 146 9.40 -18.75 21.37
N ALA A 147 9.99 -19.41 20.38
CA ALA A 147 9.28 -20.26 19.44
C ALA A 147 8.59 -21.42 20.15
N ASP A 148 9.29 -22.13 21.04
CA ASP A 148 8.74 -23.21 21.87
C ASP A 148 7.53 -22.71 22.71
N TYR A 149 7.62 -21.48 23.25
CA TYR A 149 6.51 -20.86 23.99
C TYR A 149 5.29 -20.58 23.10
N VAL A 150 5.50 -20.11 21.87
CA VAL A 150 4.43 -19.87 20.89
C VAL A 150 3.81 -21.21 20.42
N HIS A 151 4.63 -22.20 20.11
CA HIS A 151 4.19 -23.54 19.71
C HIS A 151 3.40 -24.25 20.81
N ALA A 152 3.79 -24.09 22.08
CA ALA A 152 3.05 -24.66 23.21
C ALA A 152 1.60 -24.13 23.34
N LYS A 153 1.27 -23.03 22.65
CA LYS A 153 -0.10 -22.48 22.56
C LYS A 153 -0.86 -22.94 21.33
N GLY A 154 -0.27 -23.80 20.49
CA GLY A 154 -0.81 -24.20 19.20
C GLY A 154 -0.70 -23.11 18.13
N LEU A 155 0.16 -22.11 18.33
CA LEU A 155 0.45 -21.04 17.37
C LEU A 155 1.75 -21.34 16.62
N LYS A 156 2.07 -20.52 15.61
CA LYS A 156 3.27 -20.58 14.78
C LYS A 156 4.14 -19.35 14.99
N PHE A 157 5.45 -19.54 15.02
CA PHE A 157 6.41 -18.46 15.25
C PHE A 157 7.02 -17.97 13.94
N GLY A 158 7.09 -16.66 13.77
CA GLY A 158 7.76 -16.04 12.64
C GLY A 158 8.76 -14.97 13.05
N LEU A 159 9.68 -14.68 12.13
CA LEU A 159 10.60 -13.56 12.28
C LEU A 159 10.80 -12.81 10.97
N HIS A 160 11.27 -11.59 11.09
CA HIS A 160 11.76 -10.78 9.99
C HIS A 160 13.27 -10.99 9.79
N ILE A 161 13.75 -10.89 8.56
CA ILE A 161 15.18 -10.68 8.28
C ILE A 161 15.37 -9.57 7.24
N MET A 162 16.51 -8.90 7.31
CA MET A 162 17.02 -8.14 6.17
C MET A 162 17.67 -9.09 5.16
N ARG A 163 17.46 -8.84 3.86
CA ARG A 163 18.26 -9.47 2.80
C ARG A 163 19.74 -9.28 3.10
N GLY A 164 20.51 -10.34 2.84
CA GLY A 164 21.95 -10.26 2.72
C GLY A 164 22.72 -10.85 3.91
N ILE A 165 23.88 -10.26 4.17
CA ILE A 165 24.86 -10.70 5.17
C ILE A 165 25.34 -9.51 6.01
N PRO A 166 25.46 -9.62 7.35
CA PRO A 166 25.85 -8.47 8.19
C PRO A 166 27.19 -7.87 7.78
N LYS A 167 27.22 -6.54 7.61
CA LYS A 167 28.46 -5.79 7.36
C LYS A 167 29.59 -6.14 8.34
N PRO A 168 29.36 -6.18 9.68
CA PRO A 168 30.42 -6.55 10.62
C PRO A 168 30.89 -8.02 10.49
N ALA A 169 30.06 -8.94 10.00
CA ALA A 169 30.51 -10.32 9.72
C ALA A 169 31.48 -10.35 8.54
N VAL A 170 31.20 -9.57 7.50
CA VAL A 170 32.06 -9.43 6.31
C VAL A 170 33.37 -8.72 6.65
N GLU A 171 33.33 -7.66 7.47
CA GLU A 171 34.51 -6.92 7.91
C GLU A 171 35.48 -7.77 8.74
N LYS A 172 34.93 -8.58 9.65
CA LYS A 172 35.69 -9.54 10.46
C LYS A 172 36.03 -10.81 9.69
N ASN A 173 35.48 -10.96 8.49
CA ASN A 173 35.55 -12.15 7.65
C ASN A 173 35.27 -13.44 8.43
N LEU A 174 34.14 -13.47 9.16
CA LEU A 174 33.76 -14.62 10.00
C LEU A 174 33.49 -15.87 9.16
N PRO A 175 33.74 -17.09 9.69
CA PRO A 175 33.45 -18.33 8.98
C PRO A 175 31.95 -18.53 8.77
N ILE A 176 31.55 -19.10 7.64
CA ILE A 176 30.16 -19.52 7.40
C ILE A 176 30.00 -20.94 7.95
N ALA A 177 29.04 -21.14 8.86
CA ALA A 177 28.80 -22.42 9.52
C ALA A 177 28.64 -23.57 8.51
N ASN A 178 29.18 -24.74 8.86
CA ASN A 178 29.12 -25.96 8.03
C ASN A 178 29.71 -25.80 6.61
N SER A 179 30.68 -24.91 6.43
CA SER A 179 31.35 -24.70 5.14
C SER A 179 32.83 -24.36 5.31
N THR A 180 33.56 -24.30 4.20
CA THR A 180 34.94 -23.78 4.15
C THR A 180 35.01 -22.29 3.80
N TRP A 181 33.86 -21.65 3.58
CA TRP A 181 33.74 -20.27 3.13
C TRP A 181 33.68 -19.31 4.32
N HIS A 182 33.99 -18.06 4.07
CA HIS A 182 33.85 -16.97 5.03
C HIS A 182 32.90 -15.89 4.49
N ALA A 183 32.44 -15.01 5.35
CA ALA A 183 31.47 -13.97 5.03
C ALA A 183 31.90 -13.09 3.84
N ALA A 184 33.20 -12.78 3.67
CA ALA A 184 33.67 -11.99 2.53
C ALA A 184 33.60 -12.73 1.20
N ASP A 185 33.58 -14.07 1.19
CA ASP A 185 33.43 -14.87 -0.03
C ASP A 185 31.99 -14.82 -0.58
N ALA A 186 31.02 -14.64 0.32
CA ALA A 186 29.59 -14.59 0.01
C ALA A 186 29.07 -13.16 -0.28
N ALA A 187 29.74 -12.12 0.20
CA ALA A 187 29.21 -10.75 0.16
C ALA A 187 29.23 -10.10 -1.23
N ASP A 188 28.12 -9.49 -1.63
CA ASP A 188 28.04 -8.49 -2.68
C ASP A 188 28.00 -7.08 -2.07
N LYS A 189 29.18 -6.44 -2.02
CA LYS A 189 29.34 -5.08 -1.49
C LYS A 189 28.78 -3.98 -2.42
N THR A 190 28.40 -4.33 -3.65
CA THR A 190 27.83 -3.36 -4.61
C THR A 190 26.33 -3.16 -4.42
N ARG A 191 25.68 -4.03 -3.64
CA ARG A 191 24.24 -4.01 -3.40
C ARG A 191 23.88 -3.97 -1.91
N PRO A 192 24.27 -2.94 -1.14
CA PRO A 192 23.71 -2.74 0.19
C PRO A 192 22.21 -2.41 0.13
N CYS A 193 21.50 -2.61 1.24
CA CYS A 193 20.18 -2.02 1.43
C CYS A 193 20.29 -0.49 1.47
N ALA A 194 19.36 0.21 0.79
CA ALA A 194 19.38 1.67 0.68
C ALA A 194 18.84 2.40 1.93
N TRP A 195 18.03 1.73 2.74
CA TRP A 195 17.29 2.35 3.85
C TRP A 195 17.63 1.78 5.23
N CYS A 196 18.33 0.65 5.31
CA CYS A 196 18.85 0.09 6.56
C CYS A 196 20.30 -0.35 6.38
N PRO A 197 21.25 0.14 7.19
CA PRO A 197 22.68 -0.04 6.94
C PRO A 197 23.23 -1.39 7.38
N ASP A 198 22.41 -2.32 7.84
CA ASP A 198 22.83 -3.54 8.54
C ASP A 198 23.63 -4.53 7.68
N MET A 199 23.21 -4.68 6.41
CA MET A 199 23.64 -5.79 5.56
C MET A 199 24.35 -5.32 4.28
N TRP A 200 25.30 -6.13 3.80
CA TRP A 200 25.66 -6.19 2.37
C TRP A 200 24.73 -7.18 1.67
N GLY A 201 24.59 -7.08 0.34
CA GLY A 201 23.94 -8.14 -0.43
C GLY A 201 24.74 -9.44 -0.40
N VAL A 202 24.15 -10.53 -0.89
CA VAL A 202 24.82 -11.82 -1.05
C VAL A 202 24.98 -12.14 -2.54
N ASP A 203 26.20 -12.48 -2.95
CA ASP A 203 26.50 -12.91 -4.31
C ASP A 203 26.09 -14.38 -4.50
N THR A 204 24.83 -14.58 -4.90
CA THR A 204 24.26 -15.92 -5.12
C THR A 204 24.73 -16.60 -6.40
N THR A 205 25.60 -15.95 -7.19
CA THR A 205 26.29 -16.60 -8.31
C THR A 205 27.46 -17.47 -7.84
N LYS A 206 27.90 -17.30 -6.59
CA LYS A 206 28.98 -18.07 -5.97
C LYS A 206 28.44 -19.14 -5.02
N PRO A 207 29.11 -20.31 -4.89
CA PRO A 207 28.75 -21.33 -3.91
C PRO A 207 28.73 -20.80 -2.46
N ALA A 208 29.60 -19.84 -2.13
CA ALA A 208 29.62 -19.19 -0.81
C ALA A 208 28.30 -18.48 -0.48
N GLY A 209 27.65 -17.85 -1.46
CA GLY A 209 26.38 -17.16 -1.27
C GLY A 209 25.23 -18.11 -0.90
N GLN A 210 25.14 -19.26 -1.57
CA GLN A 210 24.17 -20.30 -1.19
C GLN A 210 24.52 -20.91 0.18
N ALA A 211 25.81 -21.16 0.46
CA ALA A 211 26.24 -21.69 1.75
C ALA A 211 25.86 -20.77 2.93
N TRP A 212 25.93 -19.45 2.73
CA TRP A 212 25.47 -18.47 3.72
C TRP A 212 23.98 -18.65 4.04
N TYR A 213 23.12 -18.66 3.01
CA TYR A 213 21.68 -18.81 3.23
C TYR A 213 21.32 -20.18 3.80
N ASP A 214 21.95 -21.26 3.35
CA ASP A 214 21.76 -22.59 3.91
C ASP A 214 22.05 -22.60 5.42
N ALA A 215 23.16 -21.99 5.85
CA ALA A 215 23.55 -21.90 7.26
C ALA A 215 22.62 -21.01 8.10
N LEU A 216 22.11 -19.93 7.50
CA LEU A 216 21.19 -19.00 8.14
C LEU A 216 19.81 -19.65 8.35
N TYR A 217 19.24 -20.26 7.30
CA TYR A 217 17.92 -20.86 7.39
C TYR A 217 17.92 -22.18 8.17
N GLN A 218 19.03 -22.93 8.20
CA GLN A 218 19.16 -24.05 9.12
C GLN A 218 19.06 -23.59 10.59
N MET A 219 19.68 -22.46 10.95
CA MET A 219 19.55 -21.89 12.30
C MET A 219 18.09 -21.56 12.64
N PHE A 220 17.35 -20.98 11.69
CA PHE A 220 15.94 -20.69 11.88
C PHE A 220 15.11 -21.98 12.03
N ALA A 221 15.44 -23.03 11.30
CA ALA A 221 14.82 -24.33 11.48
C ALA A 221 15.11 -24.94 12.87
N ASP A 222 16.35 -24.83 13.34
CA ASP A 222 16.77 -25.30 14.68
C ASP A 222 16.07 -24.53 15.82
N TRP A 223 15.74 -23.25 15.59
CA TRP A 223 14.91 -22.45 16.50
C TRP A 223 13.43 -22.78 16.42
N GLY A 224 12.96 -23.48 15.38
CA GLY A 224 11.54 -23.77 15.19
C GLY A 224 10.76 -22.64 14.50
N VAL A 225 11.39 -21.87 13.62
CA VAL A 225 10.70 -20.81 12.86
C VAL A 225 9.77 -21.42 11.80
N ASP A 226 8.54 -20.91 11.69
CA ASP A 226 7.51 -21.36 10.74
C ASP A 226 7.25 -20.35 9.61
N PHE A 227 7.76 -19.13 9.77
CA PHE A 227 7.49 -18.01 8.88
C PHE A 227 8.67 -17.03 8.86
N VAL A 228 9.13 -16.66 7.68
CA VAL A 228 10.16 -15.64 7.50
C VAL A 228 9.65 -14.54 6.57
N LYS A 229 9.64 -13.30 7.06
CA LYS A 229 9.49 -12.09 6.25
C LYS A 229 10.89 -11.56 5.92
N CYS A 230 11.28 -11.58 4.65
CA CYS A 230 12.57 -11.05 4.22
C CYS A 230 12.38 -9.72 3.49
N ASP A 231 12.94 -8.67 4.09
CA ASP A 231 12.94 -7.31 3.54
C ASP A 231 14.09 -7.07 2.57
N ASP A 232 14.04 -5.94 1.87
CA ASP A 232 14.99 -5.50 0.85
C ASP A 232 15.09 -6.47 -0.35
N LEU A 233 14.04 -7.28 -0.58
CA LEU A 233 13.97 -8.22 -1.70
C LEU A 233 13.16 -7.73 -2.90
N SER A 234 12.18 -6.85 -2.70
CA SER A 234 11.16 -6.61 -3.75
C SER A 234 11.30 -5.27 -4.48
N ALA A 235 11.94 -4.26 -3.88
CA ALA A 235 12.16 -2.96 -4.52
C ALA A 235 13.54 -2.37 -4.15
N PRO A 236 14.57 -2.50 -5.00
CA PRO A 236 14.58 -3.22 -6.29
C PRO A 236 14.44 -4.74 -6.12
N TYR A 237 13.92 -5.42 -7.14
CA TYR A 237 13.66 -6.87 -7.09
C TYR A 237 14.95 -7.70 -7.16
N GLN A 238 15.16 -8.59 -6.18
CA GLN A 238 16.39 -9.38 -6.01
C GLN A 238 16.14 -10.87 -6.31
N SER A 239 15.85 -11.21 -7.56
CA SER A 239 15.49 -12.58 -7.97
C SER A 239 16.48 -13.65 -7.50
N GLY A 240 17.79 -13.41 -7.65
CA GLY A 240 18.83 -14.36 -7.26
C GLY A 240 18.86 -14.68 -5.76
N GLU A 241 18.56 -13.71 -4.90
CA GLU A 241 18.48 -13.94 -3.45
C GLU A 241 17.12 -14.56 -3.06
N VAL A 242 16.03 -14.20 -3.74
CA VAL A 242 14.72 -14.88 -3.59
C VAL A 242 14.85 -16.39 -3.85
N GLU A 243 15.51 -16.78 -4.94
CA GLU A 243 15.74 -18.19 -5.28
C GLU A 243 16.66 -18.89 -4.28
N ALA A 244 17.75 -18.24 -3.85
CA ALA A 244 18.70 -18.82 -2.90
C ALA A 244 18.05 -19.05 -1.54
N ILE A 245 17.22 -18.12 -1.08
CA ILE A 245 16.40 -18.24 0.13
C ILE A 245 15.42 -19.40 0.00
N ARG A 246 14.68 -19.51 -1.11
CA ARG A 246 13.76 -20.62 -1.37
C ARG A 246 14.47 -21.97 -1.25
N LYS A 247 15.62 -22.12 -1.93
CA LYS A 247 16.46 -23.33 -1.89
C LYS A 247 16.94 -23.63 -0.47
N ALA A 248 17.37 -22.61 0.28
CA ALA A 248 17.84 -22.77 1.65
C ALA A 248 16.72 -23.25 2.58
N ILE A 249 15.51 -22.68 2.46
CA ILE A 249 14.34 -23.14 3.23
C ILE A 249 14.04 -24.61 2.90
N ASP A 250 13.96 -24.97 1.62
CA ASP A 250 13.64 -26.34 1.19
C ASP A 250 14.66 -27.36 1.73
N LYS A 251 15.94 -26.97 1.75
CA LYS A 251 17.03 -27.79 2.27
C LYS A 251 16.91 -28.10 3.77
N THR A 252 16.28 -27.23 4.56
CA THR A 252 16.10 -27.48 6.01
C THR A 252 15.17 -28.65 6.30
N GLY A 253 14.28 -29.00 5.37
CA GLY A 253 13.21 -29.97 5.58
C GLY A 253 12.09 -29.50 6.53
N ARG A 254 12.15 -28.27 7.05
CA ARG A 254 11.11 -27.67 7.88
C ARG A 254 10.15 -26.86 7.02
N VAL A 255 8.86 -26.95 7.33
CA VAL A 255 7.85 -26.05 6.77
C VAL A 255 8.10 -24.64 7.30
N MET A 256 8.49 -23.74 6.41
CA MET A 256 8.73 -22.32 6.72
C MET A 256 8.22 -21.46 5.57
N LEU A 257 7.21 -20.62 5.85
CA LEU A 257 6.65 -19.73 4.83
C LEU A 257 7.64 -18.62 4.50
N LEU A 258 7.70 -18.24 3.22
CA LEU A 258 8.48 -17.09 2.76
C LEU A 258 7.56 -15.92 2.37
N SER A 259 7.76 -14.78 3.02
CA SER A 259 7.14 -13.49 2.68
C SER A 259 8.21 -12.52 2.18
N THR A 260 8.04 -11.90 1.01
CA THR A 260 8.99 -10.91 0.48
C THR A 260 8.50 -9.47 0.66
N SER A 261 9.42 -8.57 0.98
CA SER A 261 9.13 -7.19 1.35
C SER A 261 10.38 -6.30 1.15
N PRO A 262 10.30 -4.97 1.30
CA PRO A 262 9.09 -4.17 1.09
C PRO A 262 8.68 -4.20 -0.38
N GLY A 263 7.47 -3.74 -0.66
CA GLY A 263 7.00 -3.53 -2.03
C GLY A 263 7.22 -2.08 -2.51
N ALA A 264 6.70 -1.70 -3.68
CA ALA A 264 5.88 -2.56 -4.53
C ALA A 264 6.74 -3.55 -5.31
N THR A 265 6.48 -4.86 -5.12
CA THR A 265 7.01 -5.89 -6.02
C THR A 265 6.60 -5.52 -7.46
N PRO A 266 7.50 -5.59 -8.45
CA PRO A 266 7.13 -5.28 -9.83
C PRO A 266 6.16 -6.33 -10.39
N LEU A 267 5.08 -5.89 -11.04
CA LEU A 267 4.04 -6.79 -11.58
C LEU A 267 4.60 -7.79 -12.60
N GLU A 268 5.60 -7.38 -13.38
CA GLU A 268 6.29 -8.24 -14.34
C GLU A 268 7.02 -9.42 -13.69
N GLN A 269 7.29 -9.35 -12.38
CA GLN A 269 7.89 -10.44 -11.60
C GLN A 269 6.85 -11.37 -10.97
N GLY A 270 5.55 -11.16 -11.23
CA GLY A 270 4.47 -11.88 -10.56
C GLY A 270 4.55 -13.41 -10.70
N ALA A 271 4.91 -13.92 -11.87
CA ALA A 271 5.10 -15.35 -12.08
C ALA A 271 6.31 -15.89 -11.30
N HIS A 272 7.42 -15.14 -11.29
CA HIS A 272 8.64 -15.53 -10.60
C HIS A 272 8.46 -15.54 -9.08
N VAL A 273 7.85 -14.50 -8.51
CA VAL A 273 7.62 -14.43 -7.06
C VAL A 273 6.61 -15.48 -6.60
N ALA A 274 5.55 -15.75 -7.38
CA ALA A 274 4.59 -16.81 -7.07
C ALA A 274 5.24 -18.21 -7.08
N ALA A 275 6.27 -18.42 -7.91
CA ALA A 275 7.02 -19.68 -7.96
C ALA A 275 8.03 -19.86 -6.82
N ASN A 276 8.35 -18.81 -6.05
CA ASN A 276 9.43 -18.84 -5.05
C ASN A 276 9.01 -18.37 -3.64
N ALA A 277 7.91 -17.64 -3.48
CA ALA A 277 7.44 -17.12 -2.22
C ALA A 277 5.98 -17.47 -1.96
N ASN A 278 5.62 -17.61 -0.67
CA ASN A 278 4.23 -17.79 -0.28
C ASN A 278 3.47 -16.47 -0.30
N LEU A 279 4.15 -15.36 0.00
CA LEU A 279 3.55 -14.02 0.08
C LEU A 279 4.53 -12.98 -0.47
N TRP A 280 4.01 -11.89 -1.06
CA TRP A 280 4.85 -10.77 -1.49
C TRP A 280 4.10 -9.44 -1.43
N ARG A 281 4.77 -8.42 -0.90
CA ARG A 281 4.20 -7.08 -0.74
C ARG A 281 3.91 -6.41 -2.09
N ILE A 282 2.67 -5.96 -2.26
CA ILE A 282 2.19 -5.29 -3.49
C ILE A 282 2.32 -3.76 -3.43
N SER A 283 2.68 -3.22 -2.26
CA SER A 283 2.87 -1.80 -1.99
C SER A 283 4.11 -1.56 -1.13
N GLY A 284 4.55 -0.31 -1.05
CA GLY A 284 5.37 0.17 0.08
C GLY A 284 4.62 0.00 1.40
N ASP A 285 5.24 0.42 2.51
CA ASP A 285 4.66 0.20 3.84
C ASP A 285 3.28 0.84 3.95
N PHE A 286 2.30 0.03 4.32
CA PHE A 286 0.92 0.43 4.50
C PHE A 286 0.70 0.94 5.91
N TRP A 287 0.06 2.10 6.02
CA TRP A 287 -0.26 2.74 7.29
C TRP A 287 -1.71 3.19 7.31
N ASP A 288 -2.15 3.64 8.48
CA ASP A 288 -3.48 4.17 8.79
C ASP A 288 -3.75 5.54 8.13
N ASP A 289 -3.65 5.58 6.81
CA ASP A 289 -3.89 6.75 5.97
C ASP A 289 -4.84 6.37 4.81
N TRP A 290 -5.87 7.19 4.59
CA TRP A 290 -6.87 6.88 3.57
C TRP A 290 -6.27 6.80 2.17
N LYS A 291 -5.34 7.69 1.81
CA LYS A 291 -4.76 7.67 0.46
C LYS A 291 -4.06 6.34 0.23
N ALA A 292 -3.31 5.83 1.22
CA ALA A 292 -2.74 4.50 1.16
C ALA A 292 -3.80 3.40 0.97
N LEU A 293 -4.94 3.46 1.71
CA LEU A 293 -6.03 2.49 1.58
C LEU A 293 -6.72 2.56 0.20
N LYS A 294 -6.97 3.77 -0.31
CA LYS A 294 -7.59 4.01 -1.61
C LYS A 294 -6.73 3.46 -2.76
N GLU A 295 -5.41 3.61 -2.66
CA GLU A 295 -4.48 3.04 -3.64
C GLU A 295 -4.50 1.50 -3.67
N GLN A 296 -4.84 0.82 -2.56
CA GLN A 296 -4.87 -0.64 -2.54
C GLN A 296 -5.96 -1.24 -3.44
N PHE A 297 -7.08 -0.54 -3.68
CA PHE A 297 -8.15 -1.02 -4.58
C PHE A 297 -7.63 -1.39 -5.97
N GLU A 298 -6.72 -0.59 -6.51
CA GLU A 298 -6.10 -0.82 -7.81
C GLU A 298 -5.01 -1.89 -7.74
N ARG A 299 -4.17 -1.84 -6.70
CA ARG A 299 -3.06 -2.78 -6.53
C ARG A 299 -3.57 -4.22 -6.41
N VAL A 300 -4.55 -4.48 -5.56
CA VAL A 300 -5.08 -5.85 -5.38
C VAL A 300 -5.81 -6.37 -6.61
N ASP A 301 -6.37 -5.48 -7.43
CA ASP A 301 -6.97 -5.85 -8.72
C ASP A 301 -5.90 -6.29 -9.73
N HIS A 302 -4.86 -5.48 -9.93
CA HIS A 302 -3.75 -5.83 -10.83
C HIS A 302 -3.06 -7.15 -10.45
N TRP A 303 -2.96 -7.43 -9.14
CA TRP A 303 -2.34 -8.64 -8.62
C TRP A 303 -3.26 -9.88 -8.62
N THR A 304 -4.56 -9.73 -8.91
CA THR A 304 -5.52 -10.85 -8.92
C THR A 304 -5.11 -11.99 -9.84
N GLN A 305 -4.41 -11.69 -10.94
CA GLN A 305 -3.92 -12.70 -11.90
C GLN A 305 -2.85 -13.66 -11.33
N PHE A 306 -2.12 -13.25 -10.29
CA PHE A 306 -1.04 -14.05 -9.67
C PHE A 306 -1.45 -14.70 -8.34
N ARG A 307 -2.67 -14.45 -7.88
CA ARG A 307 -3.18 -14.99 -6.62
C ARG A 307 -3.60 -16.44 -6.78
N GLY A 308 -3.14 -17.30 -5.88
CA GLY A 308 -3.56 -18.70 -5.85
C GLY A 308 -3.23 -19.38 -4.53
N SER A 309 -3.72 -20.61 -4.38
CA SER A 309 -3.48 -21.40 -3.17
C SER A 309 -1.98 -21.63 -2.99
N GLY A 310 -1.42 -21.13 -1.89
CA GLY A 310 0.01 -21.24 -1.60
C GLY A 310 0.84 -20.01 -1.96
N HIS A 311 0.30 -19.06 -2.72
CA HIS A 311 1.01 -17.87 -3.22
C HIS A 311 0.08 -16.65 -3.27
N TRP A 312 0.24 -15.73 -2.32
CA TRP A 312 -0.71 -14.65 -2.05
C TRP A 312 -0.06 -13.26 -2.23
N PRO A 313 -0.59 -12.42 -3.13
CA PRO A 313 -0.27 -11.00 -3.11
C PRO A 313 -0.67 -10.40 -1.76
N ASP A 314 0.28 -9.72 -1.13
CA ASP A 314 0.17 -9.19 0.22
C ASP A 314 -0.07 -7.68 0.19
N ALA A 315 -1.29 -7.26 0.58
CA ALA A 315 -1.68 -5.86 0.74
C ALA A 315 -1.13 -5.22 2.01
N ASP A 316 -0.24 -5.92 2.72
CA ASP A 316 0.46 -5.53 3.95
C ASP A 316 -0.41 -5.67 5.21
N MET A 317 0.23 -5.38 6.34
CA MET A 317 -0.32 -5.47 7.69
C MET A 317 -1.58 -4.60 7.89
N LEU A 318 -2.34 -4.91 8.93
CA LEU A 318 -3.57 -4.23 9.31
C LEU A 318 -3.24 -3.22 10.43
N PRO A 319 -3.11 -1.91 10.14
CA PRO A 319 -2.80 -0.87 11.13
C PRO A 319 -4.08 -0.50 11.90
N ILE A 320 -4.61 -1.46 12.67
CA ILE A 320 -5.82 -1.31 13.49
C ILE A 320 -5.53 -1.61 14.96
N GLY A 321 -6.35 -1.06 15.85
CA GLY A 321 -6.12 -1.14 17.30
C GLY A 321 -5.15 -0.06 17.79
N THR A 322 -4.30 -0.41 18.76
CA THR A 322 -3.26 0.48 19.30
C THR A 322 -1.92 0.22 18.60
N LEU A 323 -1.39 1.23 17.93
CA LEU A 323 -0.13 1.26 17.16
C LEU A 323 0.92 2.09 17.91
N ARG A 324 2.14 2.20 17.40
CA ARG A 324 3.15 3.19 17.85
C ARG A 324 3.45 3.16 19.36
N MET A 325 3.53 1.97 19.94
CA MET A 325 3.87 1.71 21.33
C MET A 325 5.26 2.25 21.73
N TRP A 326 6.19 2.41 20.78
CA TRP A 326 7.50 3.02 21.05
C TRP A 326 7.40 4.51 21.44
N THR A 327 6.29 5.20 21.14
CA THR A 327 5.98 6.57 21.61
C THR A 327 4.88 6.62 22.68
N GLY A 328 4.49 5.47 23.25
CA GLY A 328 3.46 5.38 24.29
C GLY A 328 2.08 4.91 23.81
N GLY A 329 1.92 4.65 22.52
CA GLY A 329 0.71 4.06 21.95
C GLY A 329 -0.29 5.07 21.42
N GLU A 330 -0.71 4.89 20.18
CA GLU A 330 -1.73 5.70 19.51
C GLU A 330 -2.80 4.79 18.90
N LYS A 331 -4.07 5.19 18.97
CA LYS A 331 -5.11 4.47 18.23
C LYS A 331 -4.94 4.72 16.72
N THR A 332 -5.30 3.73 15.91
CA THR A 332 -5.36 3.88 14.46
C THR A 332 -6.10 5.15 14.05
N LYS A 333 -5.56 5.85 13.05
CA LYS A 333 -6.18 7.04 12.46
C LYS A 333 -7.35 6.69 11.53
N PHE A 334 -7.49 5.43 11.14
CA PHE A 334 -8.66 5.00 10.37
C PHE A 334 -9.95 5.12 11.20
N THR A 335 -10.94 5.75 10.59
CA THR A 335 -12.34 5.70 11.03
C THR A 335 -12.85 4.26 11.04
N ARG A 336 -13.99 4.01 11.71
CA ARG A 336 -14.60 2.67 11.73
C ARG A 336 -14.97 2.18 10.33
N ASP A 337 -15.47 3.07 9.47
CA ASP A 337 -15.83 2.74 8.09
C ASP A 337 -14.59 2.39 7.26
N GLU A 338 -13.48 3.12 7.42
CA GLU A 338 -12.21 2.78 6.76
C GLU A 338 -11.66 1.43 7.24
N GLN A 339 -11.76 1.12 8.54
CA GLN A 339 -11.36 -0.19 9.07
C GLN A 339 -12.22 -1.33 8.49
N ILE A 340 -13.53 -1.12 8.35
CA ILE A 340 -14.46 -2.07 7.70
C ILE A 340 -14.12 -2.20 6.21
N THR A 341 -13.84 -1.10 5.52
CA THR A 341 -13.44 -1.09 4.11
C THR A 341 -12.14 -1.85 3.87
N MET A 342 -11.11 -1.59 4.69
CA MET A 342 -9.85 -2.34 4.67
C MET A 342 -10.10 -3.83 4.88
N MET A 343 -10.77 -4.22 5.96
CA MET A 343 -11.06 -5.63 6.23
C MET A 343 -11.88 -6.30 5.12
N THR A 344 -12.84 -5.57 4.53
CA THR A 344 -13.65 -6.08 3.41
C THR A 344 -12.80 -6.28 2.16
N LEU A 345 -11.94 -5.30 1.81
CA LEU A 345 -11.07 -5.38 0.65
C LEU A 345 -10.02 -6.50 0.80
N TRP A 346 -9.34 -6.59 1.95
CA TRP A 346 -8.37 -7.67 2.21
C TRP A 346 -9.05 -9.04 2.18
N SER A 347 -10.28 -9.14 2.70
CA SER A 347 -11.02 -10.40 2.72
C SER A 347 -11.47 -10.82 1.33
N ILE A 348 -12.08 -9.93 0.55
CA ILE A 348 -12.54 -10.26 -0.81
C ILE A 348 -11.38 -10.40 -1.79
N ALA A 349 -10.26 -9.70 -1.61
CA ALA A 349 -9.06 -9.88 -2.42
C ALA A 349 -8.24 -11.12 -2.03
N ARG A 350 -8.54 -11.69 -0.85
CA ARG A 350 -7.81 -12.78 -0.19
C ARG A 350 -6.33 -12.44 0.08
N SER A 351 -6.07 -11.23 0.55
CA SER A 351 -4.77 -10.84 1.11
C SER A 351 -4.52 -11.61 2.42
N PRO A 352 -3.26 -11.87 2.79
CA PRO A 352 -2.91 -12.25 4.16
C PRO A 352 -3.45 -11.23 5.16
N LEU A 353 -3.79 -11.68 6.37
CA LEU A 353 -4.31 -10.84 7.44
C LEU A 353 -3.32 -10.82 8.60
N MET A 354 -2.45 -9.81 8.64
CA MET A 354 -1.46 -9.64 9.71
C MET A 354 -1.81 -8.42 10.55
N ILE A 355 -2.35 -8.59 11.76
CA ILE A 355 -2.64 -7.44 12.63
C ILE A 355 -1.35 -6.79 13.13
N GLY A 356 -1.21 -5.48 12.93
CA GLY A 356 -0.04 -4.71 13.38
C GLY A 356 -0.19 -4.14 14.80
N GLY A 357 -1.42 -4.00 15.28
CA GLY A 357 -1.72 -3.43 16.61
C GLY A 357 -1.39 -4.34 17.79
N GLN A 358 -1.19 -3.70 18.94
CA GLN A 358 -1.02 -4.36 20.24
C GLN A 358 -2.35 -4.99 20.67
N MET A 359 -2.54 -6.28 20.39
CA MET A 359 -3.82 -6.97 20.56
C MET A 359 -4.36 -6.99 22.00
N PRO A 360 -3.54 -7.08 23.07
CA PRO A 360 -4.03 -6.95 24.44
C PRO A 360 -4.75 -5.62 24.74
N LEU A 361 -4.60 -4.60 23.88
CA LEU A 361 -5.24 -3.29 24.00
C LEU A 361 -6.42 -3.09 23.03
N ASN A 362 -6.87 -4.15 22.36
CA ASN A 362 -8.04 -4.11 21.48
C ASN A 362 -9.30 -3.75 22.25
N ASP A 363 -10.10 -2.86 21.68
CA ASP A 363 -11.48 -2.64 22.14
C ASP A 363 -12.44 -3.64 21.49
N ALA A 364 -13.71 -3.63 21.90
CA ALA A 364 -14.72 -4.55 21.39
C ALA A 364 -14.97 -4.39 19.88
N PHE A 365 -14.81 -3.19 19.34
CA PHE A 365 -14.98 -2.96 17.90
C PHE A 365 -13.81 -3.59 17.14
N THR A 366 -12.56 -3.33 17.54
CA THR A 366 -11.38 -3.94 16.90
C THR A 366 -11.43 -5.46 17.02
N GLU A 367 -11.79 -6.03 18.17
CA GLU A 367 -11.94 -7.49 18.33
C GLU A 367 -13.04 -8.05 17.40
N SER A 368 -14.14 -7.32 17.18
CA SER A 368 -15.20 -7.75 16.26
C SER A 368 -14.76 -7.86 14.80
N LEU A 369 -13.81 -7.03 14.37
CA LEU A 369 -13.21 -7.11 13.03
C LEU A 369 -12.44 -8.43 12.82
N LEU A 370 -11.84 -8.94 13.89
CA LEU A 370 -10.96 -10.13 13.87
C LEU A 370 -11.71 -11.44 14.17
N THR A 371 -12.98 -11.36 14.58
CA THR A 371 -13.75 -12.51 15.10
C THR A 371 -15.05 -12.77 14.33
N ASN A 372 -15.30 -12.03 13.24
CA ASN A 372 -16.43 -12.30 12.36
C ASN A 372 -16.12 -13.47 11.39
N GLY A 373 -16.58 -14.67 11.75
CA GLY A 373 -16.34 -15.88 10.95
C GLY A 373 -16.94 -15.86 9.54
N GLU A 374 -17.96 -15.05 9.25
CA GLU A 374 -18.52 -14.94 7.90
C GLU A 374 -17.60 -14.13 6.98
N VAL A 375 -17.04 -13.03 7.48
CA VAL A 375 -16.07 -12.20 6.75
C VAL A 375 -14.76 -12.96 6.54
N LEU A 376 -14.21 -13.55 7.60
CA LEU A 376 -12.99 -14.37 7.53
C LEU A 376 -13.19 -15.58 6.62
N GLY A 377 -14.40 -16.16 6.61
CA GLY A 377 -14.76 -17.24 5.70
C GLY A 377 -14.61 -16.85 4.22
N VAL A 378 -14.85 -15.59 3.85
CA VAL A 378 -14.58 -15.13 2.48
C VAL A 378 -13.08 -15.16 2.20
N ASN A 379 -12.25 -14.59 3.06
CA ASN A 379 -10.78 -14.61 2.91
C ASN A 379 -10.23 -16.04 2.80
N GLN A 380 -10.73 -16.94 3.65
CA GLN A 380 -10.18 -18.28 3.80
C GLN A 380 -10.73 -19.30 2.80
N ALA A 381 -11.98 -19.16 2.33
CA ALA A 381 -12.63 -20.20 1.55
C ALA A 381 -13.14 -19.77 0.17
N SER A 382 -13.36 -18.47 -0.11
CA SER A 382 -13.99 -18.07 -1.39
C SER A 382 -13.13 -18.36 -2.63
N ALA A 383 -13.75 -18.45 -3.80
CA ALA A 383 -13.05 -18.70 -5.06
C ALA A 383 -13.35 -17.62 -6.11
N ASN A 384 -12.52 -17.53 -7.16
CA ASN A 384 -12.75 -16.65 -8.33
C ASN A 384 -13.01 -15.17 -7.97
N ASN A 385 -12.33 -14.70 -6.93
CA ASN A 385 -12.35 -13.33 -6.44
C ASN A 385 -11.83 -12.36 -7.50
N ARG A 386 -12.58 -11.31 -7.82
CA ARG A 386 -12.15 -10.28 -8.78
C ARG A 386 -12.97 -9.01 -8.62
N GLN A 387 -12.44 -7.89 -9.11
CA GLN A 387 -13.22 -6.70 -9.30
C GLN A 387 -14.32 -6.97 -10.35
N LEU A 388 -15.57 -6.63 -10.00
CA LEU A 388 -16.70 -6.70 -10.92
C LEU A 388 -16.74 -5.44 -11.79
N TYR A 389 -16.62 -4.27 -11.17
CA TYR A 389 -16.47 -2.99 -11.85
C TYR A 389 -15.82 -1.95 -10.93
N ARG A 390 -15.30 -0.88 -11.55
CA ARG A 390 -14.93 0.38 -10.91
C ARG A 390 -15.46 1.53 -11.76
N ASN A 391 -16.32 2.35 -11.18
CA ASN A 391 -16.87 3.57 -11.81
C ASN A 391 -16.53 4.77 -10.92
N GLY A 392 -15.37 5.37 -11.17
CA GLY A 392 -14.78 6.36 -10.27
C GLY A 392 -14.57 5.77 -8.88
N ASP A 393 -15.24 6.35 -7.90
CA ASP A 393 -15.17 5.97 -6.48
C ASP A 393 -16.21 4.90 -6.07
N GLN A 394 -17.02 4.40 -6.99
CA GLN A 394 -17.90 3.25 -6.75
C GLN A 394 -17.23 1.98 -7.23
N LEU A 395 -17.03 1.02 -6.33
CA LEU A 395 -16.40 -0.25 -6.66
C LEU A 395 -17.27 -1.42 -6.22
N ALA A 396 -17.26 -2.48 -7.01
CA ALA A 396 -17.82 -3.76 -6.62
C ALA A 396 -16.82 -4.89 -6.89
N TRP A 397 -16.77 -5.85 -5.98
CA TRP A 397 -15.97 -7.07 -6.06
C TRP A 397 -16.87 -8.28 -5.85
N VAL A 398 -16.57 -9.37 -6.53
CA VAL A 398 -17.35 -10.59 -6.46
C VAL A 398 -16.45 -11.80 -6.25
N ALA A 399 -16.94 -12.77 -5.50
CA ALA A 399 -16.32 -14.08 -5.36
C ALA A 399 -17.40 -15.17 -5.29
N GLU A 400 -16.97 -16.42 -5.42
CA GLU A 400 -17.82 -17.59 -5.41
C GLU A 400 -17.76 -18.29 -4.06
N VAL A 401 -18.89 -18.87 -3.67
CA VAL A 401 -18.96 -19.80 -2.55
C VAL A 401 -18.69 -21.20 -3.08
N PRO A 402 -17.58 -21.87 -2.70
CA PRO A 402 -17.28 -23.21 -3.21
C PRO A 402 -18.42 -24.19 -2.96
N GLY A 403 -18.76 -24.99 -3.98
CA GLY A 403 -19.84 -25.98 -3.89
C GLY A 403 -21.26 -25.40 -3.86
N SER A 404 -21.43 -24.09 -4.06
CA SER A 404 -22.73 -23.42 -4.11
C SER A 404 -22.85 -22.53 -5.36
N LYS A 405 -24.09 -22.17 -5.72
CA LYS A 405 -24.37 -21.13 -6.73
C LYS A 405 -24.32 -19.72 -6.14
N ASP A 406 -24.25 -19.62 -4.81
CA ASP A 406 -24.18 -18.35 -4.11
C ASP A 406 -22.93 -17.56 -4.49
N LYS A 407 -23.03 -16.23 -4.37
CA LYS A 407 -21.91 -15.31 -4.60
C LYS A 407 -21.65 -14.48 -3.34
N TYR A 408 -20.38 -14.21 -3.07
CA TYR A 408 -19.99 -13.11 -2.21
C TYR A 408 -19.91 -11.83 -3.03
N LEU A 409 -20.41 -10.73 -2.48
CA LEU A 409 -20.40 -9.41 -3.10
C LEU A 409 -19.87 -8.40 -2.08
N ALA A 410 -18.79 -7.71 -2.42
CA ALA A 410 -18.31 -6.53 -1.69
C ALA A 410 -18.55 -5.27 -2.53
N VAL A 411 -19.02 -4.21 -1.92
CA VAL A 411 -19.26 -2.91 -2.56
C VAL A 411 -18.66 -1.79 -1.73
N PHE A 412 -18.11 -0.78 -2.38
CA PHE A 412 -17.31 0.24 -1.73
C PHE A 412 -17.67 1.63 -2.24
N ASN A 413 -17.65 2.60 -1.32
CA ASN A 413 -17.70 4.02 -1.61
C ASN A 413 -16.35 4.64 -1.24
N ALA A 414 -15.45 4.73 -2.22
CA ALA A 414 -14.09 5.23 -2.05
C ALA A 414 -13.95 6.74 -2.34
N ARG A 415 -15.04 7.50 -2.24
CA ARG A 415 -15.05 8.95 -2.45
C ARG A 415 -14.27 9.62 -1.34
N ASP A 416 -13.55 10.72 -1.55
CA ASP A 416 -12.76 11.37 -0.50
C ASP A 416 -13.61 12.19 0.52
N GLN A 417 -13.16 12.28 1.79
CA GLN A 417 -13.93 12.74 2.99
C GLN A 417 -14.48 14.13 2.92
N ARG A 418 -13.76 14.98 2.20
CA ARG A 418 -13.96 16.41 2.23
C ARG A 418 -13.76 16.87 0.82
N VAL A 419 -14.85 17.29 0.20
CA VAL A 419 -14.78 18.02 -1.04
C VAL A 419 -14.64 19.50 -0.69
N LEU A 420 -13.74 20.15 -1.40
CA LEU A 420 -13.64 21.59 -1.39
C LEU A 420 -14.97 22.17 -1.89
N ASP A 421 -15.68 22.92 -1.07
CA ASP A 421 -16.90 23.62 -1.49
C ASP A 421 -16.54 25.03 -1.91
N GLU A 422 -16.24 25.19 -3.20
CA GLU A 422 -15.89 26.49 -3.78
C GLU A 422 -16.96 27.58 -3.53
N SER A 423 -18.22 27.22 -3.29
CA SER A 423 -19.29 28.19 -3.05
C SER A 423 -19.12 28.93 -1.71
N ARG A 424 -18.31 28.39 -0.81
CA ARG A 424 -18.02 28.97 0.52
C ARG A 424 -16.82 29.92 0.49
N ALA A 425 -16.12 30.02 -0.64
CA ALA A 425 -14.95 30.88 -0.77
C ALA A 425 -15.35 32.36 -0.73
N VAL A 426 -14.67 33.15 0.09
CA VAL A 426 -14.79 34.62 0.05
C VAL A 426 -14.03 35.22 -1.13
N PHE A 427 -13.12 34.45 -1.73
CA PHE A 427 -12.46 34.77 -2.98
C PHE A 427 -12.17 33.52 -3.79
N LYS A 428 -12.36 33.62 -5.10
CA LYS A 428 -12.01 32.60 -6.07
C LYS A 428 -11.41 33.26 -7.31
N SER A 429 -10.18 32.88 -7.66
CA SER A 429 -9.56 33.33 -8.90
C SER A 429 -10.16 32.63 -10.12
N ALA A 430 -10.01 33.23 -11.31
CA ALA A 430 -9.98 32.44 -12.53
C ALA A 430 -8.79 31.45 -12.49
N VAL A 431 -8.76 30.48 -13.41
CA VAL A 431 -7.58 29.60 -13.54
C VAL A 431 -6.36 30.46 -13.90
N VAL A 432 -5.31 30.36 -13.09
CA VAL A 432 -4.04 31.06 -13.30
C VAL A 432 -3.13 30.12 -14.09
N THR A 433 -2.63 30.62 -15.22
CA THR A 433 -1.74 29.91 -16.13
C THR A 433 -0.54 30.80 -16.46
N ARG A 434 0.43 30.29 -17.23
CA ARG A 434 1.54 31.10 -17.77
C ARG A 434 1.08 32.28 -18.65
N ASN A 435 -0.12 32.19 -19.20
CA ASN A 435 -0.70 33.22 -20.06
C ASN A 435 -1.49 34.26 -19.25
N THR A 436 -1.72 34.03 -17.95
CA THR A 436 -2.33 35.03 -17.08
C THR A 436 -1.36 36.20 -16.92
N PRO A 437 -1.80 37.46 -17.09
CA PRO A 437 -0.92 38.62 -16.92
C PRO A 437 -0.21 38.61 -15.56
N GLY A 438 1.13 38.68 -15.57
CA GLY A 438 1.94 38.61 -14.36
C GLY A 438 1.93 37.24 -13.66
N GLN A 439 1.38 36.19 -14.30
CA GLN A 439 1.26 34.82 -13.79
C GLN A 439 0.62 34.73 -12.39
N ALA A 440 -0.22 35.72 -12.06
CA ALA A 440 -0.67 35.95 -10.70
C ALA A 440 -2.00 36.69 -10.64
N VAL A 441 -2.56 36.74 -9.44
CA VAL A 441 -3.71 37.54 -9.05
C VAL A 441 -3.39 38.31 -7.78
N ASP A 442 -3.79 39.57 -7.73
CA ASP A 442 -3.76 40.37 -6.52
C ASP A 442 -5.06 40.19 -5.75
N ILE A 443 -4.95 39.87 -4.46
CA ILE A 443 -6.06 39.56 -3.58
C ILE A 443 -6.09 40.61 -2.48
N ASP A 444 -7.23 41.27 -2.32
CA ASP A 444 -7.45 42.30 -1.31
C ASP A 444 -8.87 42.13 -0.75
N LEU A 445 -8.99 41.54 0.44
CA LEU A 445 -10.26 41.04 0.99
C LEU A 445 -10.58 41.62 2.36
N ASP A 446 -11.85 41.97 2.56
CA ASP A 446 -12.41 42.23 3.89
C ASP A 446 -12.59 40.90 4.61
N VAL A 447 -11.99 40.78 5.79
CA VAL A 447 -12.10 39.61 6.67
C VAL A 447 -12.59 40.01 8.05
N THR A 448 -13.23 41.18 8.16
CA THR A 448 -13.77 41.69 9.42
C THR A 448 -14.71 40.68 10.07
N GLY A 449 -14.42 40.34 11.33
CA GLY A 449 -15.20 39.37 12.11
C GLY A 449 -14.83 37.91 11.86
N ALA A 450 -13.99 37.59 10.87
CA ALA A 450 -13.47 36.25 10.68
C ALA A 450 -12.51 35.86 11.81
N LYS A 451 -12.59 34.61 12.26
CA LYS A 451 -11.69 34.06 13.29
C LYS A 451 -10.52 33.26 12.70
N LYS A 452 -10.69 32.78 11.47
CA LYS A 452 -9.73 31.94 10.76
C LYS A 452 -9.67 32.33 9.30
N LEU A 453 -8.55 31.99 8.66
CA LEU A 453 -8.29 32.19 7.26
C LEU A 453 -7.76 30.89 6.66
N TRP A 454 -8.36 30.44 5.57
CA TRP A 454 -7.86 29.33 4.78
C TRP A 454 -7.34 29.84 3.45
N LEU A 455 -6.09 29.52 3.15
CA LEU A 455 -5.45 29.74 1.86
C LEU A 455 -5.42 28.40 1.13
N VAL A 456 -6.13 28.31 0.01
CA VAL A 456 -6.27 27.06 -0.74
C VAL A 456 -5.78 27.26 -2.17
N VAL A 457 -4.94 26.35 -2.62
CA VAL A 457 -4.59 26.21 -4.04
C VAL A 457 -5.21 24.91 -4.53
N ASP A 458 -6.15 24.99 -5.47
CA ASP A 458 -6.81 23.84 -6.05
C ASP A 458 -6.19 23.47 -7.40
N SER A 459 -6.08 22.17 -7.68
CA SER A 459 -5.58 21.62 -8.95
C SER A 459 -6.67 21.61 -10.00
N THR A 460 -6.34 21.92 -11.26
CA THR A 460 -7.34 21.88 -12.35
C THR A 460 -7.40 20.51 -13.05
N ALA A 461 -8.28 20.38 -14.06
CA ALA A 461 -8.65 19.10 -14.68
C ALA A 461 -7.53 18.40 -15.48
N ASP A 462 -6.35 19.01 -15.58
CA ASP A 462 -5.15 18.52 -16.25
C ASP A 462 -4.16 17.79 -15.32
N GLY A 463 -4.51 17.64 -14.04
CA GLY A 463 -3.66 17.01 -13.03
C GLY A 463 -2.66 17.98 -12.41
N SER A 464 -1.97 17.59 -11.33
CA SER A 464 -1.24 18.54 -10.47
C SER A 464 0.28 18.51 -10.59
N ALA A 465 0.88 17.67 -11.45
CA ALA A 465 2.31 17.31 -11.39
C ALA A 465 3.32 18.49 -11.46
N MET A 466 2.88 19.68 -11.84
CA MET A 466 3.70 20.86 -12.11
C MET A 466 3.19 22.12 -11.36
N ASP A 467 2.18 21.96 -10.50
CA ASP A 467 1.37 23.05 -9.94
C ASP A 467 2.01 23.75 -8.74
N HIS A 468 3.22 24.26 -8.94
CA HIS A 468 3.91 25.04 -7.94
C HIS A 468 3.27 26.43 -7.85
N ALA A 469 2.92 26.86 -6.65
CA ALA A 469 2.16 28.08 -6.41
C ALA A 469 2.64 28.78 -5.15
N ASP A 470 2.71 30.11 -5.22
CA ASP A 470 3.20 30.96 -4.16
C ASP A 470 2.12 31.94 -3.67
N TRP A 471 2.05 32.11 -2.36
CA TRP A 471 1.41 33.25 -1.71
C TRP A 471 2.49 34.26 -1.38
N ALA A 472 2.72 35.24 -2.26
CA ALA A 472 3.75 36.26 -2.13
C ALA A 472 3.28 37.45 -1.29
N GLU A 473 4.08 37.78 -0.28
CA GLU A 473 3.86 38.87 0.67
C GLU A 473 2.46 38.87 1.34
N PRO A 474 2.00 37.73 1.90
CA PRO A 474 0.69 37.64 2.53
C PRO A 474 0.67 38.41 3.85
N ARG A 475 -0.24 39.38 3.96
CA ARG A 475 -0.34 40.28 5.10
C ARG A 475 -1.78 40.46 5.59
N LEU A 476 -1.91 40.58 6.90
CA LEU A 476 -3.12 40.95 7.61
C LEU A 476 -3.02 42.41 8.05
N LEU A 477 -4.08 43.19 7.86
CA LEU A 477 -4.18 44.55 8.36
C LEU A 477 -5.30 44.60 9.40
N GLY A 478 -5.09 45.35 10.46
CA GLY A 478 -6.07 45.53 11.52
C GLY A 478 -5.74 46.68 12.45
N THR A 479 -6.43 46.73 13.58
CA THR A 479 -6.24 47.78 14.60
C THR A 479 -4.84 47.78 15.23
N GLN A 480 -4.11 46.66 15.12
CA GLN A 480 -2.74 46.50 15.62
C GLN A 480 -1.68 46.77 14.54
N GLY A 481 -2.07 47.28 13.36
CA GLY A 481 -1.18 47.49 12.23
C GLY A 481 -1.12 46.31 11.27
N GLU A 482 -0.01 46.18 10.54
CA GLU A 482 0.23 45.13 9.55
C GLU A 482 0.96 43.94 10.19
N THR A 483 0.54 42.71 9.86
CA THR A 483 1.18 41.46 10.30
C THR A 483 1.39 40.55 9.10
N LYS A 484 2.61 40.02 8.93
CA LYS A 484 2.90 39.05 7.86
C LYS A 484 2.43 37.67 8.28
N LEU A 485 1.79 36.92 7.38
CA LEU A 485 1.42 35.53 7.68
C LEU A 485 2.65 34.62 7.89
N THR A 486 3.81 34.97 7.31
CA THR A 486 5.07 34.25 7.52
C THR A 486 5.63 34.38 8.94
N ASP A 487 5.18 35.37 9.70
CA ASP A 487 5.59 35.60 11.09
C ASP A 487 4.64 34.89 12.08
N LEU A 488 3.51 34.37 11.59
CA LEU A 488 2.52 33.65 12.37
C LEU A 488 2.72 32.13 12.22
N GLN A 489 2.43 31.40 13.30
CA GLN A 489 2.27 29.95 13.21
C GLN A 489 0.87 29.63 12.67
N TRP A 490 0.81 28.83 11.62
CA TRP A 490 -0.45 28.29 11.14
C TRP A 490 -1.01 27.26 12.14
N VAL A 491 -2.32 27.06 12.10
CA VAL A 491 -3.02 25.96 12.76
C VAL A 491 -2.70 24.63 12.07
N SER A 492 -2.69 24.64 10.73
CA SER A 492 -2.35 23.48 9.91
C SER A 492 -1.93 23.92 8.52
N ALA A 493 -1.04 23.17 7.87
CA ALA A 493 -0.64 23.38 6.49
C ALA A 493 -0.45 22.04 5.78
N SER A 494 -0.89 21.95 4.52
CA SER A 494 -0.74 20.77 3.67
C SER A 494 -0.49 21.19 2.23
N SER A 495 0.22 20.34 1.48
CA SER A 495 0.51 20.52 0.05
C SER A 495 0.55 19.18 -0.67
N GLY A 496 0.21 19.18 -1.95
CA GLY A 496 0.16 17.96 -2.78
C GLY A 496 1.54 17.34 -3.05
N TRP A 497 2.59 18.15 -2.95
CA TRP A 497 3.99 17.72 -3.05
C TRP A 497 4.84 18.55 -2.10
N GLU A 498 5.70 17.88 -1.32
CA GLU A 498 6.50 18.46 -0.22
C GLU A 498 5.65 19.15 0.88
N SER A 499 6.31 19.57 1.96
CA SER A 499 5.67 20.42 2.99
C SER A 499 5.68 21.89 2.55
N VAL A 500 4.63 22.64 2.88
CA VAL A 500 4.58 24.11 2.70
C VAL A 500 5.81 24.78 3.30
N LYS A 501 6.42 25.72 2.56
CA LYS A 501 7.68 26.36 2.96
C LYS A 501 7.49 27.85 3.22
N VAL A 502 8.05 28.34 4.32
CA VAL A 502 8.11 29.76 4.66
C VAL A 502 9.33 30.38 3.99
N ASN A 503 9.13 31.50 3.28
CA ASN A 503 10.16 32.27 2.59
C ASN A 503 10.97 31.51 1.53
N LYS A 504 10.42 30.38 1.06
CA LYS A 504 10.99 29.54 0.03
C LYS A 504 9.87 29.04 -0.87
N SER A 505 10.17 28.85 -2.15
CA SER A 505 9.27 28.11 -3.04
C SER A 505 9.17 26.66 -2.59
N ILE A 506 8.17 25.92 -3.08
CA ILE A 506 7.97 24.53 -2.68
C ILE A 506 9.19 23.63 -3.00
N SER A 507 9.94 23.94 -4.06
CA SER A 507 11.21 23.28 -4.41
C SER A 507 12.41 23.70 -3.56
N GLY A 508 12.24 24.60 -2.59
CA GLY A 508 13.30 25.12 -1.71
C GLY A 508 14.09 26.30 -2.28
N GLY A 509 13.69 26.83 -3.45
CA GLY A 509 14.27 28.01 -4.08
C GLY A 509 13.73 29.32 -3.51
N ASN A 510 14.04 30.44 -4.18
CA ASN A 510 13.40 31.72 -3.90
C ASN A 510 11.97 31.72 -4.47
N ILE A 511 11.05 32.43 -3.83
CA ILE A 511 9.68 32.66 -4.32
C ILE A 511 9.76 33.63 -5.51
N LEU A 512 9.44 33.13 -6.70
CA LEU A 512 9.59 33.84 -7.98
C LEU A 512 8.32 33.73 -8.79
N ILE A 513 7.59 34.84 -8.93
CA ILE A 513 6.37 34.94 -9.73
C ILE A 513 6.66 35.84 -10.92
N ASP A 514 6.52 35.33 -12.14
CA ASP A 514 6.80 36.08 -13.39
C ASP A 514 8.20 36.74 -13.38
N ASP A 515 9.20 35.93 -13.01
CA ASP A 515 10.62 36.32 -12.82
C ASP A 515 10.87 37.44 -11.79
N LYS A 516 9.85 37.81 -11.00
CA LYS A 516 9.97 38.78 -9.90
C LYS A 516 10.05 38.06 -8.56
N GLN A 517 11.10 38.35 -7.81
CA GLN A 517 11.28 37.80 -6.47
C GLN A 517 10.40 38.50 -5.45
N ALA A 518 9.65 37.73 -4.67
CA ALA A 518 8.95 38.24 -3.49
C ALA A 518 9.91 38.40 -2.31
N ALA A 519 9.71 39.43 -1.47
CA ALA A 519 10.56 39.62 -0.29
C ALA A 519 10.37 38.51 0.76
N TYR A 520 9.15 37.98 0.87
CA TYR A 520 8.75 36.89 1.75
C TYR A 520 7.48 36.24 1.21
N GLY A 521 7.12 35.05 1.71
CA GLY A 521 5.89 34.38 1.27
C GLY A 521 5.80 32.92 1.70
N LEU A 522 4.81 32.23 1.17
CA LEU A 522 4.55 30.81 1.43
C LEU A 522 4.58 30.06 0.09
N GLY A 523 5.53 29.15 -0.07
CA GLY A 523 5.62 28.28 -1.24
C GLY A 523 4.83 26.99 -1.05
N THR A 524 4.02 26.65 -2.06
CA THR A 524 3.10 25.49 -2.05
C THR A 524 3.08 24.77 -3.40
N HIS A 525 2.41 23.63 -3.41
CA HIS A 525 2.07 22.84 -4.59
C HIS A 525 0.61 22.36 -4.49
N ALA A 526 -0.17 22.51 -5.56
CA ALA A 526 -1.58 22.12 -5.56
C ALA A 526 -1.78 20.58 -5.48
N PRO A 527 -2.87 20.09 -4.87
CA PRO A 527 -3.76 20.83 -3.99
C PRO A 527 -3.03 21.23 -2.70
N SER A 528 -3.28 22.42 -2.16
CA SER A 528 -2.72 22.87 -0.87
C SER A 528 -3.76 23.56 -0.01
N THR A 529 -3.59 23.50 1.31
CA THR A 529 -4.44 24.22 2.27
C THR A 529 -3.60 24.66 3.46
N ILE A 530 -3.61 25.96 3.76
CA ILE A 530 -2.96 26.58 4.92
C ILE A 530 -4.02 27.28 5.76
N VAL A 531 -4.03 27.04 7.07
CA VAL A 531 -5.06 27.55 7.99
C VAL A 531 -4.41 28.40 9.07
N TYR A 532 -4.86 29.63 9.23
CA TYR A 532 -4.42 30.53 10.29
C TYR A 532 -5.58 30.88 11.22
N ASP A 533 -5.29 31.03 12.51
CA ASP A 533 -6.12 31.84 13.39
C ASP A 533 -5.82 33.32 13.12
N LEU A 534 -6.88 34.13 12.99
CA LEU A 534 -6.74 35.56 12.75
C LEU A 534 -6.57 36.32 14.06
N PRO A 535 -5.56 37.19 14.20
CA PRO A 535 -5.42 38.08 15.35
C PRO A 535 -6.68 38.93 15.56
N ALA A 536 -7.00 39.22 16.83
CA ALA A 536 -8.14 40.07 17.16
C ALA A 536 -7.99 41.47 16.53
N GLY A 537 -9.05 41.96 15.89
CA GLY A 537 -9.05 43.28 15.23
C GLY A 537 -8.47 43.27 13.81
N THR A 538 -8.14 42.11 13.24
CA THR A 538 -7.87 41.98 11.80
C THR A 538 -9.13 42.28 10.99
N THR A 539 -9.00 43.16 10.00
CA THR A 539 -10.11 43.60 9.12
C THR A 539 -9.82 43.32 7.65
N ARG A 540 -8.54 43.15 7.26
CA ARG A 540 -8.19 42.98 5.85
C ARG A 540 -7.09 41.92 5.66
N PHE A 541 -7.20 41.15 4.59
CA PHE A 541 -6.14 40.28 4.08
C PHE A 541 -5.69 40.77 2.71
N LYS A 542 -4.38 40.88 2.49
CA LYS A 542 -3.80 41.21 1.18
C LYS A 542 -2.68 40.25 0.82
N VAL A 543 -2.62 39.81 -0.43
CA VAL A 543 -1.56 38.94 -0.95
C VAL A 543 -1.50 39.02 -2.47
N LYS A 544 -0.33 38.77 -3.06
CA LYS A 544 -0.20 38.43 -4.48
C LYS A 544 -0.06 36.91 -4.59
N ALA A 545 -1.01 36.23 -5.20
CA ALA A 545 -1.00 34.78 -5.36
C ALA A 545 -0.67 34.42 -6.80
N GLY A 546 0.34 33.59 -7.05
CA GLY A 546 0.80 33.33 -8.42
C GLY A 546 1.54 32.02 -8.58
N LEU A 547 1.82 31.68 -9.83
CA LEU A 547 2.58 30.48 -10.17
C LEU A 547 4.04 30.68 -9.79
N ASP A 548 4.63 29.69 -9.11
CA ASP A 548 6.06 29.68 -8.85
C ASP A 548 6.82 29.32 -10.13
N GLN A 549 7.96 29.97 -10.33
CA GLN A 549 8.85 29.75 -11.46
C GLN A 549 9.27 28.28 -11.62
N GLY A 550 9.41 27.53 -10.51
CA GLY A 550 9.72 26.11 -10.53
C GLY A 550 8.67 25.28 -11.26
N GLY A 551 7.39 25.67 -11.23
CA GLY A 551 6.33 25.05 -12.02
C GLY A 551 6.24 25.61 -13.44
N THR A 552 6.45 26.93 -13.59
CA THR A 552 6.31 27.61 -14.90
C THR A 552 7.49 27.44 -15.85
N ARG A 553 8.56 26.74 -15.46
CA ARG A 553 9.67 26.38 -16.37
C ARG A 553 9.63 24.95 -16.88
N GLN A 554 8.74 24.12 -16.37
CA GLN A 554 8.64 22.71 -16.78
C GLN A 554 7.86 22.55 -18.11
N ALA A 555 7.88 21.38 -18.74
CA ALA A 555 7.27 21.21 -20.07
C ALA A 555 5.73 21.36 -20.06
N GLY A 556 5.07 21.03 -18.95
CA GLY A 556 3.60 21.01 -18.84
C GLY A 556 2.93 22.33 -18.49
N GLY A 557 3.60 23.23 -17.76
CA GLY A 557 2.90 24.39 -17.18
C GLY A 557 2.26 24.09 -15.86
N ALA A 558 2.13 25.14 -15.04
CA ALA A 558 1.32 25.11 -13.82
C ALA A 558 -0.03 25.75 -14.13
N THR A 559 -1.11 25.14 -13.64
CA THR A 559 -2.49 25.52 -13.89
C THR A 559 -3.27 25.39 -12.59
N VAL A 560 -3.43 26.50 -11.87
CA VAL A 560 -3.99 26.47 -10.51
C VAL A 560 -5.15 27.44 -10.35
N ARG A 561 -5.95 27.20 -9.32
CA ARG A 561 -6.94 28.16 -8.83
C ARG A 561 -6.61 28.53 -7.38
N PHE A 562 -6.62 29.82 -7.09
CA PHE A 562 -6.47 30.34 -5.74
C PHE A 562 -7.83 30.62 -5.12
N LEU A 563 -8.05 30.08 -3.93
CA LEU A 563 -9.26 30.31 -3.16
C LEU A 563 -8.90 30.77 -1.75
N VAL A 564 -9.70 31.68 -1.21
CA VAL A 564 -9.56 32.16 0.17
C VAL A 564 -10.90 31.99 0.88
N TYR A 565 -10.86 31.51 2.12
CA TYR A 565 -12.06 31.30 2.94
C TYR A 565 -11.88 31.91 4.32
N THR A 566 -12.99 32.37 4.90
CA THR A 566 -13.11 32.80 6.32
C THR A 566 -13.95 31.83 7.16
N VAL A 567 -14.41 30.74 6.53
CA VAL A 567 -15.08 29.59 7.13
C VAL A 567 -14.40 28.32 6.60
N ASP A 568 -14.60 27.19 7.28
CA ASP A 568 -13.98 25.93 6.88
C ASP A 568 -14.36 25.56 5.42
N PRO A 569 -13.40 25.49 4.47
CA PRO A 569 -13.67 25.33 3.05
C PRO A 569 -14.19 23.95 2.67
N MET A 570 -14.01 22.98 3.55
CA MET A 570 -14.24 21.59 3.26
C MET A 570 -15.61 21.17 3.82
N VAL A 571 -16.46 20.64 2.96
CA VAL A 571 -17.75 20.02 3.34
C VAL A 571 -17.62 18.50 3.27
N GLY A 572 -18.22 17.75 4.21
CA GLY A 572 -18.22 16.29 4.08
C GLY A 572 -18.28 15.41 5.32
N SER A 573 -18.61 15.90 6.52
CA SER A 573 -19.08 14.98 7.58
C SER A 573 -20.50 14.45 7.32
N ASP A 574 -21.26 15.15 6.47
CA ASP A 574 -22.71 14.93 6.26
C ASP A 574 -23.03 14.51 4.82
N ALA A 575 -22.02 14.12 4.02
CA ALA A 575 -22.26 13.65 2.66
C ALA A 575 -23.10 12.35 2.73
N PRO A 576 -24.26 12.28 2.04
CA PRO A 576 -25.15 11.14 2.17
C PRO A 576 -24.48 9.87 1.65
N ALA A 577 -24.85 8.74 2.26
CA ALA A 577 -24.47 7.42 1.75
C ALA A 577 -24.85 7.29 0.27
N MET A 578 -24.00 6.60 -0.49
CA MET A 578 -24.13 6.44 -1.93
C MET A 578 -24.68 5.06 -2.25
N ALA A 579 -25.67 4.99 -3.15
CA ALA A 579 -26.11 3.71 -3.69
C ALA A 579 -25.02 3.12 -4.59
N ILE A 580 -24.62 1.88 -4.34
CA ILE A 580 -23.65 1.15 -5.16
C ILE A 580 -24.38 0.02 -5.90
N PRO A 581 -24.88 0.25 -7.13
CA PRO A 581 -25.78 -0.67 -7.80
C PRO A 581 -25.07 -1.85 -8.46
N VAL A 582 -25.57 -3.06 -8.20
CA VAL A 582 -25.11 -4.30 -8.84
C VAL A 582 -26.31 -5.02 -9.45
N LYS A 583 -26.25 -5.31 -10.75
CA LYS A 583 -27.29 -6.11 -11.40
C LYS A 583 -27.10 -7.57 -11.02
N LEU A 584 -28.15 -8.21 -10.49
CA LEU A 584 -28.10 -9.61 -10.07
C LEU A 584 -27.80 -10.56 -11.24
N THR A 585 -28.15 -10.16 -12.47
CA THR A 585 -27.79 -10.87 -13.70
C THR A 585 -26.29 -10.91 -13.97
N GLU A 586 -25.54 -9.88 -13.55
CA GLU A 586 -24.06 -9.85 -13.67
C GLU A 586 -23.39 -10.83 -12.68
N LEU A 587 -24.12 -11.20 -11.61
CA LEU A 587 -23.71 -12.24 -10.66
C LEU A 587 -24.18 -13.65 -11.08
N GLY A 588 -24.93 -13.76 -12.17
CA GLY A 588 -25.45 -15.03 -12.70
C GLY A 588 -26.85 -15.42 -12.21
N PHE A 589 -27.58 -14.51 -11.54
CA PHE A 589 -28.93 -14.78 -11.05
C PHE A 589 -30.01 -14.22 -11.99
N GLN A 590 -31.00 -15.05 -12.33
CA GLN A 590 -32.12 -14.67 -13.21
C GLN A 590 -33.44 -14.41 -12.47
N GLY A 591 -33.53 -14.79 -11.19
CA GLY A 591 -34.73 -14.66 -10.36
C GLY A 591 -34.45 -13.96 -9.03
N PRO A 592 -35.43 -13.96 -8.11
CA PRO A 592 -35.28 -13.36 -6.80
C PRO A 592 -34.09 -13.95 -6.02
N CYS A 593 -33.34 -13.09 -5.34
CA CYS A 593 -32.20 -13.47 -4.53
C CYS A 593 -32.41 -13.06 -3.08
N GLN A 594 -32.00 -13.92 -2.15
CA GLN A 594 -31.84 -13.55 -0.75
C GLN A 594 -30.47 -12.95 -0.51
N VAL A 595 -30.43 -11.84 0.22
CA VAL A 595 -29.21 -11.11 0.54
C VAL A 595 -28.97 -11.10 2.04
N ARG A 596 -27.77 -11.52 2.44
CA ARG A 596 -27.29 -11.49 3.84
C ARG A 596 -26.10 -10.55 3.96
N ASP A 597 -26.14 -9.63 4.91
CA ASP A 597 -25.02 -8.76 5.30
C ASP A 597 -24.10 -9.54 6.25
N LEU A 598 -22.84 -9.71 5.86
CA LEU A 598 -21.85 -10.50 6.59
C LEU A 598 -21.31 -9.76 7.81
N TRP A 599 -21.22 -8.42 7.76
CA TRP A 599 -20.78 -7.61 8.89
C TRP A 599 -21.83 -7.57 9.99
N LYS A 600 -23.11 -7.42 9.60
CA LYS A 600 -24.24 -7.44 10.54
C LYS A 600 -24.71 -8.86 10.89
N GLN A 601 -24.27 -9.87 10.15
CA GLN A 601 -24.71 -11.27 10.26
C GLN A 601 -26.24 -11.41 10.20
N GLN A 602 -26.87 -10.64 9.32
CA GLN A 602 -28.33 -10.53 9.23
C GLN A 602 -28.83 -10.61 7.79
N SER A 603 -30.03 -11.15 7.62
CA SER A 603 -30.72 -11.10 6.34
C SER A 603 -31.15 -9.65 6.05
N VAL A 604 -30.78 -9.14 4.87
CA VAL A 604 -31.19 -7.82 4.38
C VAL A 604 -32.57 -7.90 3.73
N GLY A 605 -32.86 -9.00 3.05
CA GLY A 605 -34.15 -9.25 2.39
C GLY A 605 -34.00 -9.85 0.99
N GLU A 606 -35.12 -9.85 0.27
CA GLU A 606 -35.23 -10.37 -1.09
C GLU A 606 -35.14 -9.25 -2.11
N PHE A 607 -34.36 -9.48 -3.18
CA PHE A 607 -34.14 -8.50 -4.25
C PHE A 607 -34.26 -9.16 -5.63
N THR A 608 -34.76 -8.40 -6.60
CA THR A 608 -34.85 -8.81 -8.02
C THR A 608 -34.31 -7.68 -8.90
N GLY A 609 -33.64 -8.03 -10.00
CA GLY A 609 -33.06 -7.06 -10.94
C GLY A 609 -31.75 -6.46 -10.43
N THR A 610 -31.83 -5.45 -9.55
CA THR A 610 -30.67 -4.70 -9.05
C THR A 610 -30.67 -4.66 -7.53
N PHE A 611 -29.51 -4.94 -6.93
CA PHE A 611 -29.25 -4.69 -5.50
C PHE A 611 -28.36 -3.44 -5.38
N ALA A 612 -28.80 -2.42 -4.66
CA ALA A 612 -28.11 -1.13 -4.57
C ALA A 612 -28.08 -0.62 -3.12
N PRO A 613 -27.25 -1.22 -2.25
CA PRO A 613 -27.13 -0.78 -0.87
C PRO A 613 -26.58 0.65 -0.80
N LEU A 614 -27.06 1.42 0.18
CA LEU A 614 -26.50 2.73 0.52
C LEU A 614 -25.26 2.53 1.38
N ILE A 615 -24.11 2.90 0.84
CA ILE A 615 -22.80 2.73 1.48
C ILE A 615 -22.30 4.10 1.95
N PRO A 616 -22.00 4.28 3.25
CA PRO A 616 -21.46 5.54 3.74
C PRO A 616 -20.13 5.83 3.07
N TRP A 617 -19.70 7.07 3.16
CA TRP A 617 -18.40 7.48 2.73
C TRP A 617 -17.28 6.62 3.37
N HIS A 618 -16.25 6.26 2.59
CA HIS A 618 -15.21 5.26 2.93
C HIS A 618 -15.76 3.95 3.49
N GLY A 619 -17.04 3.68 3.30
CA GLY A 619 -17.71 2.50 3.79
C GLY A 619 -17.62 1.36 2.78
N ALA A 620 -17.89 0.18 3.31
CA ALA A 620 -18.09 -1.01 2.51
C ALA A 620 -19.35 -1.75 2.95
N GLY A 621 -19.99 -2.41 1.99
CA GLY A 621 -20.97 -3.45 2.24
C GLY A 621 -20.39 -4.80 1.84
N PHE A 622 -20.65 -5.84 2.62
CA PHE A 622 -20.17 -7.18 2.34
C PHE A 622 -21.30 -8.19 2.50
N PHE A 623 -21.62 -8.90 1.42
CA PHE A 623 -22.86 -9.66 1.32
C PHE A 623 -22.62 -11.07 0.79
N ARG A 624 -23.50 -12.00 1.18
CA ARG A 624 -23.75 -13.26 0.48
C ARG A 624 -25.09 -13.18 -0.24
N ILE A 625 -25.08 -13.46 -1.53
CA ILE A 625 -26.25 -13.47 -2.41
C ILE A 625 -26.58 -14.92 -2.75
N SER A 626 -27.81 -15.35 -2.48
CA SER A 626 -28.25 -16.73 -2.72
C SER A 626 -29.49 -16.73 -3.60
N SER A 627 -29.57 -17.64 -4.57
CA SER A 627 -30.81 -17.85 -5.34
C SER A 627 -31.91 -18.38 -4.41
N LYS A 628 -33.13 -17.85 -4.55
CA LYS A 628 -34.28 -18.37 -3.83
C LYS A 628 -34.90 -19.58 -4.53
#